data_AF-A0A8S0TZB0-F1
#
_entry.id   AF-A0A8S0TZB0-F1
#
_cell.length_a   1.000
_cell.length_b   1.000
_cell.length_c   1.000
_cell.angle_alpha   90.00
_cell.angle_beta   90.00
_cell.angle_gamma   90.00
#
_symmetry.space_group_name_H-M   'P 1'
#
loop_
_entity.id
_entity.type
_entity.pdbx_description
1 polymer ?
#
loop_
_entity_poly.entity_id
_entity_poly.type
_entity_poly.pdbx_seq_one_letter_code
_entity_poly.pdbx_strand_id
1 'polypeptide(L)'
;MCVAKGEYETLTLDCSFFKYARIVLDKFQVVLHSSDHIAPVGVLHPMEFHLEKKLESVSTSDIDGTNEVTVGEIDSVCEVLEDWKDFGDTPIQEVGLISNLTLEINQRFHTSKSKKDDIFTISCWLHDACRTSGDLQEDLEAILMKIELLLVKYNCSWENVLYIHLYVANMNDFSVANETYVKFITQEKCRSGVPSRSTIELPLLQIGLGKAYVEVLVSDDKTKNVLHVQSISCWAPSCIGPYSQATLHKDVLYMAGQLGLDPPTMLLFNGGPAFELQQALENSEAVANCFDCSISKCALLLVIYCSESFNSSERISIEHQKDVVLTKMRLYLESGSRSNMSDVLHPVILYVHFLICQKDKRALVEVKPMLYTGENVESPSDVTKPDLSVGQTYLGFHYEKWHDSCLQKCIVYGRICTTVVSVTQEVAAKICSETKNALYDLQHKVVSEAGISRIAEFCIYSIDKVLLENFFSWDDVLTLRIYFSTNLQISHETLSTIFTGAFNEFGQMSCRINISKGSIFNLVPVLGAGRSATSMDDIILTCELYARKILVLVMPRQSGM
;
A
#
# COMPACT_ATOMS: atom_id res chain seq x y z
N MET A 1 -13.74 -1.74 36.60
CA MET A 1 -13.22 -0.41 36.22
C MET A 1 -11.71 -0.45 36.30
N CYS A 2 -11.03 -0.51 35.16
CA CYS A 2 -9.61 -0.18 35.07
C CYS A 2 -9.52 1.28 34.63
N VAL A 3 -8.87 2.10 35.45
CA VAL A 3 -8.60 3.51 35.14
C VAL A 3 -7.23 3.59 34.49
N ALA A 4 -7.20 3.80 33.18
CA ALA A 4 -6.07 4.35 32.46
C ALA A 4 -6.62 5.43 31.52
N LYS A 5 -6.16 6.66 31.71
CA LYS A 5 -6.71 7.91 31.17
C LYS A 5 -6.87 7.87 29.64
N GLY A 6 -8.08 8.16 29.16
CA GLY A 6 -8.40 8.38 27.75
C GLY A 6 -9.91 8.33 27.45
N GLU A 7 -10.65 9.31 27.96
CA GLU A 7 -12.00 9.84 27.59
C GLU A 7 -13.18 8.95 27.15
N TYR A 8 -13.10 7.62 27.12
CA TYR A 8 -14.28 6.75 27.03
C TYR A 8 -14.20 5.63 28.06
N GLU A 9 -15.06 5.71 29.08
CA GLU A 9 -15.22 4.66 30.08
C GLU A 9 -15.93 3.46 29.44
N THR A 10 -15.20 2.34 29.28
CA THR A 10 -15.82 1.10 28.79
C THR A 10 -16.68 0.48 29.90
N LEU A 11 -18.00 0.45 29.70
CA LEU A 11 -18.95 -0.24 30.57
C LEU A 11 -19.08 -1.70 30.14
N THR A 12 -18.39 -2.61 30.84
CA THR A 12 -18.55 -4.06 30.63
C THR A 12 -19.82 -4.55 31.34
N LEU A 13 -20.85 -4.90 30.58
CA LEU A 13 -22.12 -5.45 31.12
C LEU A 13 -22.02 -6.93 31.48
N ASP A 14 -21.30 -7.68 30.66
CA ASP A 14 -21.02 -9.09 30.90
C ASP A 14 -19.63 -9.49 30.36
N CYS A 15 -18.90 -10.33 31.08
CA CYS A 15 -17.69 -10.97 30.60
C CYS A 15 -17.42 -12.30 31.32
N SER A 16 -16.51 -13.12 30.80
CA SER A 16 -16.10 -14.41 31.38
C SER A 16 -15.51 -14.28 32.79
N PHE A 17 -14.96 -13.11 33.16
CA PHE A 17 -14.48 -12.84 34.52
C PHE A 17 -15.60 -12.58 35.53
N PHE A 18 -16.81 -12.22 35.10
CA PHE A 18 -17.95 -12.03 35.99
C PHE A 18 -18.51 -13.40 36.39
N LYS A 19 -18.11 -13.90 37.57
CA LYS A 19 -18.42 -15.26 38.04
C LYS A 19 -19.83 -15.43 38.60
N TYR A 20 -20.40 -14.39 39.21
CA TYR A 20 -21.61 -14.52 40.03
C TYR A 20 -22.86 -13.93 39.38
N ALA A 21 -22.72 -12.84 38.64
CA ALA A 21 -23.83 -12.14 38.00
C ALA A 21 -23.33 -11.30 36.84
N ARG A 22 -24.22 -11.05 35.87
CA ARG A 22 -24.03 -10.06 34.81
C ARG A 22 -24.92 -8.85 35.07
N ILE A 23 -24.52 -7.69 34.55
CA ILE A 23 -25.31 -6.46 34.62
C ILE A 23 -26.23 -6.44 33.40
N VAL A 24 -27.53 -6.35 33.62
CA VAL A 24 -28.55 -6.24 32.58
C VAL A 24 -29.13 -4.84 32.62
N LEU A 25 -29.09 -4.13 31.49
CA LEU A 25 -29.72 -2.81 31.38
C LEU A 25 -31.21 -2.97 31.10
N ASP A 26 -32.06 -2.54 32.03
CA ASP A 26 -33.51 -2.56 31.87
C ASP A 26 -34.00 -1.39 31.03
N LYS A 27 -33.34 -0.23 31.20
CA LYS A 27 -33.63 0.99 30.46
C LYS A 27 -32.36 1.80 30.27
N PHE A 28 -32.15 2.29 29.06
CA PHE A 28 -31.01 3.15 28.74
C PHE A 28 -31.40 4.13 27.64
N GLN A 29 -30.63 5.20 27.53
CA GLN A 29 -30.71 6.18 26.47
C GLN A 29 -29.38 6.19 25.70
N VAL A 30 -29.43 6.22 24.37
CA VAL A 30 -28.25 6.47 23.54
C VAL A 30 -28.23 7.96 23.20
N VAL A 31 -27.18 8.66 23.63
CA VAL A 31 -26.97 10.08 23.32
C VAL A 31 -25.86 10.17 22.28
N LEU A 32 -26.21 10.51 21.04
CA LEU A 32 -25.23 10.70 19.98
C LEU A 32 -24.37 11.93 20.28
N HIS A 33 -23.06 11.72 20.41
CA HIS A 33 -22.06 12.72 20.77
C HIS A 33 -21.26 13.21 19.55
N SER A 34 -21.00 12.35 18.55
CA SER A 34 -20.38 12.77 17.30
C SER A 34 -21.39 12.84 16.15
N SER A 35 -21.19 13.82 15.28
CA SER A 35 -21.83 13.89 13.96
C SER A 35 -21.00 13.18 12.89
N ASP A 36 -20.14 12.23 13.28
CA ASP A 36 -19.32 11.47 12.36
C ASP A 36 -20.24 10.68 11.41
N HIS A 37 -20.04 10.86 10.11
CA HIS A 37 -20.88 10.28 9.06
C HIS A 37 -20.58 8.80 8.78
N ILE A 38 -19.60 8.21 9.48
CA ILE A 38 -19.13 6.85 9.23
C ILE A 38 -19.31 5.94 10.45
N ALA A 39 -19.07 6.46 11.64
CA ALA A 39 -19.30 5.74 12.88
C ALA A 39 -19.74 6.74 13.96
N PRO A 40 -21.04 7.08 14.02
CA PRO A 40 -21.52 8.06 14.99
C PRO A 40 -21.27 7.54 16.41
N VAL A 41 -20.56 8.32 17.20
CA VAL A 41 -20.23 7.97 18.58
C VAL A 41 -21.46 8.25 19.44
N GLY A 42 -22.03 7.21 20.04
CA GLY A 42 -23.12 7.32 21.00
C GLY A 42 -22.64 7.04 22.43
N VAL A 43 -23.02 7.90 23.37
CA VAL A 43 -22.89 7.61 24.80
C VAL A 43 -24.10 6.81 25.24
N LEU A 44 -23.86 5.59 25.72
CA LEU A 44 -24.89 4.78 26.36
C LEU A 44 -25.09 5.29 27.79
N HIS A 45 -26.26 5.84 28.10
CA HIS A 45 -26.65 6.33 29.42
C HIS A 45 -27.65 5.36 30.06
N PRO A 46 -27.21 4.49 30.99
CA PRO A 46 -28.10 3.59 31.73
C PRO A 46 -29.04 4.39 32.62
N MET A 47 -30.35 4.12 32.52
CA MET A 47 -31.37 4.71 33.40
C MET A 47 -31.83 3.73 34.47
N GLU A 48 -31.99 2.45 34.12
CA GLU A 48 -32.40 1.37 35.01
C GLU A 48 -31.61 0.10 34.64
N PHE A 49 -31.15 -0.65 35.64
CA PHE A 49 -30.42 -1.90 35.45
C PHE A 49 -30.56 -2.82 36.67
N HIS A 50 -30.40 -4.12 36.46
CA HIS A 50 -30.39 -5.13 37.50
C HIS A 50 -29.23 -6.11 37.32
N LEU A 51 -28.99 -6.91 38.36
CA LEU A 51 -28.01 -7.99 38.33
C LEU A 51 -28.73 -9.32 38.08
N GLU A 52 -28.36 -10.00 37.01
CA GLU A 52 -28.83 -11.35 36.71
C GLU A 52 -27.76 -12.36 37.12
N LYS A 53 -28.11 -13.30 38.00
CA LYS A 53 -27.17 -14.31 38.48
C LYS A 53 -26.78 -15.25 37.35
N LYS A 54 -25.49 -15.49 37.20
CA LYS A 54 -24.99 -16.55 36.33
C LYS A 54 -25.13 -17.88 37.05
N LEU A 55 -25.73 -18.87 36.39
CA LEU A 55 -25.77 -20.23 36.89
C LEU A 55 -24.34 -20.77 36.93
N GLU A 56 -23.91 -21.27 38.09
CA GLU A 56 -22.62 -21.94 38.23
C GLU A 56 -22.56 -23.10 37.22
N SER A 57 -21.65 -23.01 36.26
CA SER A 57 -21.29 -24.16 35.45
C SER A 57 -20.62 -25.17 36.39
N VAL A 58 -21.31 -26.30 36.63
CA VAL A 58 -20.79 -27.42 37.40
C VAL A 58 -19.46 -27.87 36.80
N SER A 59 -18.36 -27.52 37.46
CA SER A 59 -17.05 -28.11 37.20
C SER A 59 -16.93 -29.38 38.04
N THR A 60 -16.85 -30.53 37.38
CA THR A 60 -16.40 -31.78 38.02
C THR A 60 -14.93 -31.66 38.39
N SER A 61 -14.68 -31.64 39.71
CA SER A 61 -13.47 -31.98 40.47
C SER A 61 -12.71 -33.21 39.92
N ASP A 62 -11.39 -33.42 40.01
CA ASP A 62 -10.37 -32.99 41.00
C ASP A 62 -8.94 -33.48 40.64
N ILE A 63 -7.89 -32.76 41.10
CA ILE A 63 -6.48 -33.17 41.45
C ILE A 63 -5.47 -33.37 40.28
N ASP A 64 -4.30 -32.73 40.16
CA ASP A 64 -3.20 -32.54 41.15
C ASP A 64 -2.31 -31.30 40.85
N GLY A 65 -1.60 -30.78 41.87
CA GLY A 65 -0.79 -29.56 41.85
C GLY A 65 0.51 -29.66 41.05
N THR A 66 0.98 -28.60 40.38
CA THR A 66 1.86 -27.55 40.93
C THR A 66 2.25 -26.59 39.78
N ASN A 67 2.37 -25.29 40.09
CA ASN A 67 3.11 -24.23 39.38
C ASN A 67 2.89 -24.03 37.86
N GLU A 68 2.11 -23.01 37.50
CA GLU A 68 2.57 -21.77 36.83
C GLU A 68 1.36 -21.03 36.27
N VAL A 69 1.15 -19.79 36.72
CA VAL A 69 0.13 -18.90 36.16
C VAL A 69 0.65 -18.42 34.81
N THR A 70 0.25 -19.10 33.75
CA THR A 70 0.41 -18.60 32.38
C THR A 70 -0.68 -17.58 32.10
N VAL A 71 -0.25 -16.34 31.83
CA VAL A 71 -1.07 -15.27 31.27
C VAL A 71 -1.36 -15.65 29.82
N GLY A 72 -2.44 -16.40 29.60
CA GLY A 72 -2.90 -16.84 28.29
C GLY A 72 -4.00 -15.92 27.75
N GLU A 73 -3.74 -15.40 26.55
CA GLU A 73 -4.70 -14.89 25.54
C GLU A 73 -5.58 -13.69 25.95
N ILE A 74 -4.98 -12.51 25.88
CA ILE A 74 -5.69 -11.26 25.57
C ILE A 74 -5.35 -10.92 24.12
N ASP A 75 -6.05 -11.56 23.18
CA ASP A 75 -6.07 -11.14 21.77
C ASP A 75 -7.32 -11.74 21.13
N SER A 76 -8.48 -11.14 21.41
CA SER A 76 -9.72 -11.49 20.72
C SER A 76 -10.19 -10.26 19.95
N VAL A 77 -9.77 -10.20 18.68
CA VAL A 77 -10.46 -9.42 17.64
C VAL A 77 -11.88 -9.97 17.55
N CYS A 78 -12.88 -9.17 17.89
CA CYS A 78 -14.26 -9.59 17.74
C CYS A 78 -14.67 -9.39 16.28
N GLU A 79 -14.92 -10.50 15.57
CA GLU A 79 -15.71 -10.46 14.36
C GLU A 79 -17.10 -9.93 14.72
N VAL A 80 -17.48 -8.77 14.16
CA VAL A 80 -18.86 -8.29 14.27
C VAL A 80 -19.69 -9.14 13.31
N LEU A 81 -20.13 -10.31 13.79
CA LEU A 81 -21.18 -11.10 13.16
C LEU A 81 -22.51 -10.40 13.40
N GLU A 82 -22.80 -9.47 12.52
CA GLU A 82 -24.03 -8.72 12.57
C GLU A 82 -25.12 -9.51 11.82
N ASP A 83 -26.09 -10.07 12.55
CA ASP A 83 -27.32 -10.66 12.02
C ASP A 83 -28.13 -9.57 11.30
N TRP A 84 -27.79 -9.28 10.04
CA TRP A 84 -28.46 -8.25 9.26
C TRP A 84 -29.62 -8.82 8.47
N LYS A 85 -30.81 -8.32 8.81
CA LYS A 85 -32.00 -8.49 8.00
C LYS A 85 -31.80 -7.76 6.68
N ASP A 86 -31.96 -8.53 5.60
CA ASP A 86 -32.00 -8.10 4.20
C ASP A 86 -32.92 -6.87 4.04
N PHE A 87 -32.33 -5.67 4.04
CA PHE A 87 -32.99 -4.50 3.49
C PHE A 87 -32.84 -4.62 1.98
N GLY A 88 -33.80 -5.33 1.39
CA GLY A 88 -33.81 -5.65 -0.04
C GLY A 88 -33.46 -4.44 -0.90
N ASP A 89 -32.74 -4.72 -1.98
CA ASP A 89 -32.27 -3.81 -3.02
C ASP A 89 -33.25 -2.65 -3.23
N THR A 90 -33.06 -1.57 -2.48
CA THR A 90 -33.78 -0.34 -2.72
C THR A 90 -33.06 0.27 -3.91
N PRO A 91 -33.72 0.46 -5.07
CA PRO A 91 -33.08 1.04 -6.23
C PRO A 91 -32.44 2.34 -5.77
N ILE A 92 -31.13 2.48 -6.01
CA ILE A 92 -30.42 3.74 -5.84
C ILE A 92 -31.30 4.78 -6.53
N GLN A 93 -31.87 5.69 -5.75
CA GLN A 93 -32.65 6.78 -6.30
C GLN A 93 -31.67 7.52 -7.22
N GLU A 94 -31.89 7.47 -8.53
CA GLU A 94 -31.18 8.28 -9.52
C GLU A 94 -31.42 9.75 -9.15
N VAL A 95 -30.62 10.27 -8.22
CA VAL A 95 -30.62 11.68 -7.89
C VAL A 95 -29.96 12.39 -9.06
N GLY A 96 -30.77 12.75 -10.06
CA GLY A 96 -30.77 13.98 -10.88
C GLY A 96 -29.47 14.60 -11.42
N LEU A 97 -28.29 14.06 -11.15
CA LEU A 97 -26.97 14.66 -11.39
C LEU A 97 -26.40 14.27 -12.75
N ILE A 98 -26.91 13.20 -13.37
CA ILE A 98 -26.43 12.70 -14.66
C ILE A 98 -26.76 13.69 -15.80
N SER A 99 -27.79 14.53 -15.66
CA SER A 99 -28.22 15.47 -16.71
C SER A 99 -27.39 16.75 -16.82
N ASN A 100 -26.51 17.04 -15.86
CA ASN A 100 -25.56 18.17 -15.91
C ASN A 100 -24.10 17.72 -16.12
N LEU A 101 -23.88 16.44 -16.38
CA LEU A 101 -22.55 15.83 -16.39
C LEU A 101 -21.76 16.04 -17.71
N THR A 102 -22.13 17.07 -18.47
CA THR A 102 -21.34 17.65 -19.57
C THR A 102 -20.73 18.98 -19.13
N LEU A 103 -20.26 19.06 -17.88
CA LEU A 103 -19.17 19.97 -17.59
C LEU A 103 -17.96 19.40 -18.33
N GLU A 104 -17.72 19.92 -19.53
CA GLU A 104 -16.38 20.00 -20.10
C GLU A 104 -15.49 20.66 -19.05
N ILE A 105 -14.96 19.86 -18.12
CA ILE A 105 -13.86 20.28 -17.29
C ILE A 105 -12.73 20.46 -18.30
N ASN A 106 -12.49 21.71 -18.72
CA ASN A 106 -11.43 22.14 -19.63
C ASN A 106 -10.00 21.87 -19.08
N GLN A 107 -9.88 21.01 -18.07
CA GLN A 107 -8.62 20.59 -17.47
C GLN A 107 -8.17 19.29 -18.14
N ARG A 108 -6.89 19.23 -18.52
CA ARG A 108 -6.28 18.02 -19.08
C ARG A 108 -6.00 17.03 -17.94
N PHE A 109 -6.88 16.06 -17.79
CA PHE A 109 -6.64 14.90 -16.95
C PHE A 109 -5.77 13.89 -17.69
N HIS A 110 -4.80 13.33 -17.00
CA HIS A 110 -4.16 12.10 -17.43
C HIS A 110 -4.73 10.94 -16.63
N THR A 111 -5.09 9.87 -17.34
CA THR A 111 -5.61 8.65 -16.75
C THR A 111 -4.85 7.46 -17.33
N SER A 112 -4.21 6.68 -16.47
CA SER A 112 -3.65 5.37 -16.83
C SER A 112 -4.53 4.27 -16.25
N LYS A 113 -4.56 3.12 -16.95
CA LYS A 113 -5.27 1.93 -16.50
C LYS A 113 -4.50 0.69 -16.94
N SER A 114 -4.16 -0.15 -15.97
CA SER A 114 -3.92 -1.57 -16.22
C SER A 114 -5.14 -2.33 -15.73
N LYS A 115 -5.76 -3.17 -16.56
CA LYS A 115 -6.79 -4.12 -16.13
C LYS A 115 -6.33 -5.52 -16.42
N LYS A 116 -6.33 -6.34 -15.38
CA LYS A 116 -6.16 -7.77 -15.50
C LYS A 116 -7.15 -8.47 -14.60
N ASP A 117 -7.94 -9.35 -15.20
CA ASP A 117 -8.95 -10.14 -14.49
C ASP A 117 -9.88 -9.20 -13.70
N ASP A 118 -9.93 -9.40 -12.38
CA ASP A 118 -10.75 -8.68 -11.42
C ASP A 118 -10.12 -7.40 -10.86
N ILE A 119 -8.83 -7.14 -11.05
CA ILE A 119 -8.18 -5.97 -10.44
C ILE A 119 -7.68 -4.99 -11.49
N PHE A 120 -7.85 -3.70 -11.23
CA PHE A 120 -7.29 -2.64 -12.05
C PHE A 120 -6.87 -1.43 -11.23
N THR A 121 -5.98 -0.64 -11.80
CA THR A 121 -5.56 0.64 -11.23
C THR A 121 -6.14 1.81 -12.02
N ILE A 122 -6.45 2.90 -11.32
CA ILE A 122 -6.75 4.20 -11.94
C ILE A 122 -5.83 5.22 -11.29
N SER A 123 -5.01 5.89 -12.08
CA SER A 123 -4.27 7.07 -11.63
C SER A 123 -4.83 8.31 -12.30
N CYS A 124 -4.94 9.40 -11.55
CA CYS A 124 -5.51 10.64 -12.03
C CYS A 124 -4.80 11.85 -11.43
N TRP A 125 -4.42 12.78 -12.29
CA TRP A 125 -3.80 14.06 -11.93
C TRP A 125 -4.12 15.12 -12.99
N LEU A 126 -3.85 16.38 -12.63
CA LEU A 126 -4.07 17.56 -13.47
C LEU A 126 -2.75 18.03 -14.10
N HIS A 127 -2.79 18.41 -15.38
CA HIS A 127 -1.67 19.05 -16.09
C HIS A 127 -1.81 20.59 -16.08
N ASP A 128 -0.71 21.30 -15.83
CA ASP A 128 -0.61 22.77 -15.92
C ASP A 128 -1.59 23.55 -15.02
N ALA A 129 -1.45 23.39 -13.70
CA ALA A 129 -2.15 24.27 -12.75
C ALA A 129 -1.64 25.73 -12.76
N CYS A 130 -0.73 26.11 -13.67
CA CYS A 130 -0.29 27.50 -13.81
C CYS A 130 -1.40 28.44 -14.33
N ARG A 131 -2.56 27.91 -14.77
CA ARG A 131 -3.71 28.68 -15.26
C ARG A 131 -4.95 28.67 -14.36
N THR A 132 -4.97 27.85 -13.31
CA THR A 132 -6.05 27.88 -12.32
C THR A 132 -5.46 28.32 -11.00
N SER A 133 -5.91 29.47 -10.50
CA SER A 133 -5.71 29.94 -9.13
C SER A 133 -6.37 29.01 -8.08
N GLY A 134 -6.59 27.74 -8.41
CA GLY A 134 -7.41 26.81 -7.65
C GLY A 134 -6.72 26.35 -6.39
N ASP A 135 -7.50 26.27 -5.32
CA ASP A 135 -7.08 25.70 -4.05
C ASP A 135 -6.83 24.18 -4.18
N LEU A 136 -6.04 23.57 -3.29
CA LEU A 136 -5.85 22.11 -3.26
C LEU A 136 -7.20 21.38 -3.25
N GLN A 137 -8.18 21.95 -2.57
CA GLN A 137 -9.55 21.46 -2.53
C GLN A 137 -10.15 21.28 -3.94
N GLU A 138 -10.04 22.29 -4.81
CA GLU A 138 -10.62 22.24 -6.16
C GLU A 138 -9.94 21.17 -7.03
N ASP A 139 -8.61 21.12 -6.98
CA ASP A 139 -7.82 20.12 -7.70
C ASP A 139 -8.19 18.69 -7.25
N LEU A 140 -8.24 18.47 -5.93
CA LEU A 140 -8.56 17.16 -5.37
C LEU A 140 -10.02 16.75 -5.62
N GLU A 141 -10.97 17.69 -5.51
CA GLU A 141 -12.39 17.44 -5.81
C GLU A 141 -12.57 17.05 -7.28
N ALA A 142 -11.94 17.77 -8.21
CA ALA A 142 -11.97 17.45 -9.64
C ALA A 142 -11.38 16.05 -9.93
N ILE A 143 -10.27 15.70 -9.28
CA ILE A 143 -9.63 14.38 -9.41
C ILE A 143 -10.51 13.26 -8.85
N LEU A 144 -11.06 13.43 -7.64
CA LEU A 144 -11.92 12.40 -7.02
C LEU A 144 -13.23 12.21 -7.79
N MET A 145 -13.84 13.30 -8.29
CA MET A 145 -14.98 13.20 -9.20
C MET A 145 -14.62 12.44 -10.48
N LYS A 146 -13.45 12.72 -11.07
CA LYS A 146 -12.99 12.02 -12.27
C LYS A 146 -12.82 10.52 -12.02
N ILE A 147 -12.25 10.14 -10.88
CA ILE A 147 -12.10 8.73 -10.47
C ILE A 147 -13.48 8.10 -10.28
N GLU A 148 -14.41 8.75 -9.59
CA GLU A 148 -15.78 8.23 -9.40
C GLU A 148 -16.49 7.96 -10.74
N LEU A 149 -16.35 8.87 -11.73
CA LEU A 149 -16.90 8.65 -13.07
C LEU A 149 -16.26 7.47 -13.80
N LEU A 150 -14.96 7.26 -13.61
CA LEU A 150 -14.26 6.10 -14.18
C LEU A 150 -14.68 4.80 -13.50
N LEU A 151 -14.88 4.81 -12.18
CA LEU A 151 -15.42 3.67 -11.44
C LEU A 151 -16.79 3.28 -12.00
N VAL A 152 -17.71 4.23 -12.13
CA VAL A 152 -19.06 4.00 -12.70
C VAL A 152 -18.97 3.47 -14.12
N LYS A 153 -18.09 4.02 -14.97
CA LYS A 153 -17.86 3.54 -16.34
C LYS A 153 -17.42 2.06 -16.38
N TYR A 154 -16.77 1.57 -15.32
CA TYR A 154 -16.33 0.18 -15.20
C TYR A 154 -17.27 -0.69 -14.36
N ASN A 155 -18.49 -0.22 -14.08
CA ASN A 155 -19.47 -0.88 -13.21
C ASN A 155 -18.95 -1.11 -11.77
N CYS A 156 -18.08 -0.23 -11.29
CA CYS A 156 -17.54 -0.22 -9.93
C CYS A 156 -18.00 1.04 -9.18
N SER A 157 -17.78 1.05 -7.87
CA SER A 157 -18.00 2.20 -6.98
C SER A 157 -16.85 2.36 -6.01
N TRP A 158 -16.91 3.32 -5.08
CA TRP A 158 -15.90 3.44 -4.02
C TRP A 158 -15.81 2.22 -3.10
N GLU A 159 -16.88 1.42 -3.01
CA GLU A 159 -16.88 0.16 -2.28
C GLU A 159 -15.85 -0.85 -2.84
N ASN A 160 -15.60 -0.80 -4.14
CA ASN A 160 -14.67 -1.67 -4.86
C ASN A 160 -13.19 -1.26 -4.68
N VAL A 161 -12.93 -0.08 -4.12
CA VAL A 161 -11.57 0.41 -3.94
C VAL A 161 -10.92 -0.32 -2.76
N LEU A 162 -9.74 -0.88 -3.00
CA LEU A 162 -8.94 -1.63 -2.04
C LEU A 162 -7.90 -0.73 -1.37
N TYR A 163 -7.24 0.12 -2.15
CA TYR A 163 -6.13 0.95 -1.67
C TYR A 163 -6.09 2.30 -2.40
N ILE A 164 -5.70 3.36 -1.71
CA ILE A 164 -5.53 4.71 -2.25
C ILE A 164 -4.14 5.28 -1.92
N HIS A 165 -3.41 5.68 -2.96
CA HIS A 165 -2.30 6.61 -2.86
C HIS A 165 -2.80 8.03 -3.10
N LEU A 166 -2.71 8.88 -2.08
CA LEU A 166 -3.02 10.30 -2.16
C LEU A 166 -1.71 11.08 -2.08
N TYR A 167 -1.27 11.66 -3.19
CA TYR A 167 -0.13 12.56 -3.20
C TYR A 167 -0.61 14.01 -3.19
N VAL A 168 -0.04 14.81 -2.30
CA VAL A 168 -0.31 16.25 -2.19
C VAL A 168 0.97 17.03 -2.43
N ALA A 169 0.86 18.24 -2.96
CA ALA A 169 2.01 19.12 -3.18
C ALA A 169 2.57 19.72 -1.88
N ASN A 170 1.75 19.82 -0.84
CA ASN A 170 2.12 20.40 0.45
C ASN A 170 1.29 19.78 1.58
N MET A 171 1.93 19.12 2.54
CA MET A 171 1.26 18.48 3.67
C MET A 171 0.71 19.49 4.70
N ASN A 172 0.99 20.80 4.56
CA ASN A 172 0.33 21.82 5.40
C ASN A 172 -1.17 21.87 5.12
N ASP A 173 -1.55 21.50 3.90
CA ASP A 173 -2.93 21.51 3.43
C ASP A 173 -3.61 20.15 3.70
N PHE A 174 -3.03 19.29 4.56
CA PHE A 174 -3.59 17.98 4.89
C PHE A 174 -5.02 18.06 5.45
N SER A 175 -5.33 19.08 6.27
CA SER A 175 -6.68 19.26 6.79
C SER A 175 -7.69 19.49 5.66
N VAL A 176 -7.35 20.35 4.70
CA VAL A 176 -8.17 20.64 3.50
C VAL A 176 -8.31 19.41 2.63
N ALA A 177 -7.22 18.66 2.42
CA ALA A 177 -7.24 17.40 1.68
C ALA A 177 -8.16 16.38 2.35
N ASN A 178 -8.09 16.25 3.68
CA ASN A 178 -8.91 15.31 4.44
C ASN A 178 -10.40 15.70 4.42
N GLU A 179 -10.72 16.99 4.62
CA GLU A 179 -12.09 17.51 4.52
C GLU A 179 -12.71 17.25 3.14
N THR A 180 -11.91 17.40 2.08
CA THR A 180 -12.36 17.11 0.70
C THR A 180 -12.56 15.62 0.50
N TYR A 181 -11.61 14.80 0.95
CA TYR A 181 -11.62 13.35 0.81
C TYR A 181 -12.81 12.68 1.50
N VAL A 182 -13.19 13.14 2.70
CA VAL A 182 -14.34 12.62 3.48
C VAL A 182 -15.66 12.77 2.73
N LYS A 183 -15.80 13.76 1.84
CA LYS A 183 -17.02 13.94 1.03
C LYS A 183 -17.22 12.82 0.00
N PHE A 184 -16.15 12.14 -0.41
CA PHE A 184 -16.18 11.06 -1.39
C PHE A 184 -16.18 9.68 -0.75
N ILE A 185 -15.42 9.51 0.33
CA ILE A 185 -15.30 8.23 1.03
C ILE A 185 -16.20 8.26 2.27
N THR A 186 -17.46 7.87 2.07
CA THR A 186 -18.49 7.84 3.11
C THR A 186 -18.91 6.39 3.41
N GLN A 187 -19.52 6.16 4.56
CA GLN A 187 -20.06 4.83 4.92
C GLN A 187 -21.11 4.35 3.91
N GLU A 188 -21.95 5.25 3.38
CA GLU A 188 -22.95 4.90 2.37
C GLU A 188 -22.32 4.37 1.09
N LYS A 189 -21.18 4.95 0.68
CA LYS A 189 -20.42 4.59 -0.53
C LYS A 189 -19.46 3.43 -0.30
N CYS A 190 -19.06 3.15 0.95
CA CYS A 190 -18.09 2.12 1.32
C CYS A 190 -18.62 1.23 2.45
N ARG A 191 -19.76 0.56 2.21
CA ARG A 191 -20.47 -0.26 3.22
C ARG A 191 -19.62 -1.42 3.73
N SER A 192 -18.86 -2.06 2.84
CA SER A 192 -17.93 -3.16 3.16
C SER A 192 -16.57 -2.67 3.71
N GLY A 193 -16.52 -1.45 4.25
CA GLY A 193 -15.30 -0.82 4.80
C GLY A 193 -14.59 0.12 3.83
N VAL A 194 -13.93 1.13 4.41
CA VAL A 194 -13.13 2.14 3.71
C VAL A 194 -11.77 1.57 3.26
N PRO A 195 -11.22 2.01 2.11
CA PRO A 195 -9.95 1.52 1.61
C PRO A 195 -8.78 1.90 2.51
N SER A 196 -7.70 1.14 2.46
CA SER A 196 -6.43 1.54 3.09
C SER A 196 -5.76 2.65 2.27
N ARG A 197 -4.97 3.51 2.94
CA ARG A 197 -4.47 4.75 2.33
C ARG A 197 -3.06 5.11 2.78
N SER A 198 -2.28 5.70 1.89
CA SER A 198 -1.10 6.53 2.25
C SER A 198 -1.25 7.92 1.67
N THR A 199 -0.92 8.94 2.47
CA THR A 199 -0.94 10.34 2.04
C THR A 199 0.46 10.92 2.14
N ILE A 200 1.09 11.23 1.00
CA ILE A 200 2.52 11.62 0.93
C ILE A 200 2.71 12.95 0.20
N GLU A 201 3.64 13.78 0.67
CA GLU A 201 3.99 15.06 0.05
C GLU A 201 4.99 14.86 -1.10
N LEU A 202 4.60 15.09 -2.36
CA LEU A 202 5.50 14.96 -3.51
C LEU A 202 5.80 16.31 -4.16
N PRO A 203 6.95 16.45 -4.87
CA PRO A 203 7.32 17.66 -5.61
C PRO A 203 6.49 17.86 -6.90
N LEU A 204 5.16 17.73 -6.81
CA LEU A 204 4.22 17.77 -7.94
C LEU A 204 4.32 19.08 -8.73
N LEU A 205 4.41 20.22 -8.02
CA LEU A 205 4.48 21.55 -8.63
C LEU A 205 5.81 21.79 -9.38
N GLN A 206 6.90 21.16 -8.95
CA GLN A 206 8.22 21.34 -9.59
C GLN A 206 8.26 20.80 -11.02
N ILE A 207 7.40 19.82 -11.33
CA ILE A 207 7.30 19.19 -12.65
C ILE A 207 6.03 19.56 -13.41
N GLY A 208 5.29 20.57 -12.94
CA GLY A 208 4.10 21.10 -13.62
C GLY A 208 2.83 20.25 -13.45
N LEU A 209 2.77 19.35 -12.46
CA LEU A 209 1.52 18.70 -12.08
C LEU A 209 0.69 19.59 -11.16
N GLY A 210 -0.61 19.31 -11.06
CA GLY A 210 -1.51 19.97 -10.09
C GLY A 210 -1.14 19.70 -8.63
N LYS A 211 -1.89 20.29 -7.70
CA LYS A 211 -1.62 20.18 -6.26
C LYS A 211 -1.92 18.81 -5.66
N ALA A 212 -2.62 17.95 -6.39
CA ALA A 212 -2.94 16.58 -6.00
C ALA A 212 -2.71 15.59 -7.14
N TYR A 213 -2.36 14.36 -6.78
CA TYR A 213 -2.31 13.18 -7.65
C TYR A 213 -2.91 12.03 -6.84
N VAL A 214 -3.85 11.28 -7.43
CA VAL A 214 -4.46 10.12 -6.77
C VAL A 214 -4.28 8.86 -7.62
N GLU A 215 -3.82 7.77 -7.01
CA GLU A 215 -3.85 6.42 -7.58
C GLU A 215 -4.74 5.53 -6.70
N VAL A 216 -5.69 4.82 -7.34
CA VAL A 216 -6.57 3.86 -6.66
C VAL A 216 -6.39 2.46 -7.24
N LEU A 217 -6.37 1.47 -6.36
CA LEU A 217 -6.44 0.05 -6.68
C LEU A 217 -7.88 -0.42 -6.50
N VAL A 218 -8.47 -1.03 -7.52
CA VAL A 218 -9.89 -1.37 -7.58
C VAL A 218 -10.06 -2.85 -7.91
N SER A 219 -10.94 -3.54 -7.21
CA SER A 219 -11.43 -4.88 -7.55
C SER A 219 -12.80 -4.80 -8.22
N ASP A 220 -13.10 -5.63 -9.21
CA ASP A 220 -14.44 -5.75 -9.78
C ASP A 220 -15.37 -6.62 -8.93
N ASP A 221 -14.81 -7.37 -7.96
CA ASP A 221 -15.56 -7.99 -6.88
C ASP A 221 -15.63 -7.09 -5.63
N LYS A 222 -16.54 -7.43 -4.71
CA LYS A 222 -16.71 -6.74 -3.43
C LYS A 222 -16.08 -7.49 -2.25
N THR A 223 -15.31 -8.55 -2.51
CA THR A 223 -14.80 -9.43 -1.46
C THR A 223 -13.54 -8.85 -0.84
N LYS A 224 -13.70 -8.02 0.19
CA LYS A 224 -12.57 -7.47 0.95
C LYS A 224 -12.84 -7.54 2.46
N ASN A 225 -11.80 -7.83 3.23
CA ASN A 225 -11.83 -7.75 4.68
C ASN A 225 -11.01 -6.53 5.11
N VAL A 226 -11.61 -5.67 5.92
CA VAL A 226 -11.03 -4.36 6.26
C VAL A 226 -10.78 -4.29 7.76
N LEU A 227 -9.56 -3.94 8.17
CA LEU A 227 -9.24 -3.63 9.55
C LEU A 227 -9.21 -2.11 9.75
N HIS A 228 -10.15 -1.62 10.55
CA HIS A 228 -10.28 -0.21 10.89
C HIS A 228 -10.25 -0.03 12.42
N VAL A 229 -9.13 0.45 12.96
CA VAL A 229 -8.96 0.80 14.38
C VAL A 229 -9.50 2.20 14.59
N GLN A 230 -10.64 2.30 15.28
CA GLN A 230 -11.41 3.54 15.45
C GLN A 230 -11.07 4.29 16.75
N SER A 231 -10.69 3.56 17.79
CA SER A 231 -10.40 4.12 19.10
C SER A 231 -8.91 4.09 19.39
N ILE A 232 -8.45 5.05 20.18
CA ILE A 232 -7.12 5.00 20.80
C ILE A 232 -6.99 3.66 21.53
N SER A 233 -5.88 2.96 21.30
CA SER A 233 -5.65 1.60 21.79
C SER A 233 -4.20 1.44 22.26
N CYS A 234 -3.90 0.33 22.93
CA CYS A 234 -2.53 0.01 23.34
C CYS A 234 -1.70 -0.75 22.28
N TRP A 235 -2.32 -1.14 21.17
CA TRP A 235 -1.72 -2.08 20.22
C TRP A 235 -1.50 -1.49 18.83
N ALA A 236 -2.38 -0.61 18.35
CA ALA A 236 -2.21 0.09 17.07
C ALA A 236 -2.80 1.51 17.07
N PRO A 237 -2.23 2.44 16.28
CA PRO A 237 -2.75 3.80 16.16
C PRO A 237 -4.16 3.83 15.55
N SER A 238 -4.99 4.73 16.07
CA SER A 238 -6.34 4.96 15.54
C SER A 238 -6.32 5.71 14.19
N CYS A 239 -7.30 5.42 13.33
CA CYS A 239 -7.55 6.17 12.10
C CYS A 239 -8.21 7.52 12.41
N ILE A 240 -7.58 8.62 11.99
CA ILE A 240 -8.11 9.99 12.17
C ILE A 240 -9.10 10.36 11.04
N GLY A 241 -9.01 9.70 9.89
CA GLY A 241 -9.84 9.97 8.71
C GLY A 241 -10.43 8.70 8.11
N PRO A 242 -11.20 8.80 7.01
CA PRO A 242 -11.95 7.69 6.45
C PRO A 242 -11.07 6.78 5.60
N TYR A 243 -10.16 6.08 6.27
CA TYR A 243 -9.31 5.04 5.71
C TYR A 243 -9.20 3.88 6.71
N SER A 244 -8.68 2.75 6.26
CA SER A 244 -8.43 1.58 7.10
C SER A 244 -6.93 1.31 7.25
N GLN A 245 -6.51 0.71 8.36
CA GLN A 245 -5.12 0.29 8.56
C GLN A 245 -4.72 -0.77 7.55
N ALA A 246 -5.64 -1.66 7.18
CA ALA A 246 -5.39 -2.67 6.17
C ALA A 246 -6.67 -3.13 5.46
N THR A 247 -6.50 -3.52 4.19
CA THR A 247 -7.54 -4.14 3.37
C THR A 247 -6.98 -5.44 2.80
N LEU A 248 -7.53 -6.57 3.22
CA LEU A 248 -7.24 -7.89 2.67
C LEU A 248 -8.18 -8.16 1.49
N HIS A 249 -7.60 -8.46 0.33
CA HIS A 249 -8.34 -8.94 -0.83
C HIS A 249 -7.67 -10.20 -1.35
N LYS A 250 -8.42 -11.32 -1.32
CA LYS A 250 -7.90 -12.65 -1.64
C LYS A 250 -6.64 -12.93 -0.78
N ASP A 251 -5.50 -13.22 -1.41
CA ASP A 251 -4.26 -13.60 -0.75
C ASP A 251 -3.31 -12.42 -0.48
N VAL A 252 -3.77 -11.16 -0.60
CA VAL A 252 -2.91 -9.97 -0.50
C VAL A 252 -3.48 -8.96 0.49
N LEU A 253 -2.67 -8.60 1.48
CA LEU A 253 -2.97 -7.57 2.46
C LEU A 253 -2.36 -6.23 2.02
N TYR A 254 -3.22 -5.28 1.68
CA TYR A 254 -2.84 -3.91 1.34
C TYR A 254 -2.91 -3.04 2.60
N MET A 255 -1.76 -2.71 3.18
CA MET A 255 -1.69 -1.94 4.41
C MET A 255 -1.52 -0.44 4.12
N ALA A 256 -2.19 0.39 4.93
CA ALA A 256 -2.01 1.83 4.94
C ALA A 256 -0.60 2.21 5.39
N GLY A 257 -0.25 3.47 5.15
CA GLY A 257 0.93 4.09 5.72
C GLY A 257 0.93 4.03 7.24
N GLN A 258 1.92 3.36 7.81
CA GLN A 258 2.14 3.28 9.25
C GLN A 258 3.16 4.33 9.65
N LEU A 259 2.73 5.25 10.51
CA LEU A 259 3.59 6.24 11.14
C LEU A 259 4.16 5.71 12.46
N GLY A 260 5.28 6.28 12.89
CA GLY A 260 5.91 6.00 14.20
C GLY A 260 5.16 6.63 15.38
N LEU A 261 3.84 6.45 15.41
CA LEU A 261 2.97 6.92 16.49
C LEU A 261 2.96 5.91 17.64
N ASP A 262 3.04 6.41 18.87
CA ASP A 262 2.76 5.62 20.06
C ASP A 262 1.23 5.42 20.19
N PRO A 263 0.69 4.19 20.07
CA PRO A 263 -0.76 3.95 19.99
C PRO A 263 -1.62 4.59 21.10
N PRO A 264 -1.23 4.53 22.39
CA PRO A 264 -2.02 5.12 23.47
C PRO A 264 -2.04 6.65 23.46
N THR A 265 -0.97 7.30 23.00
CA THR A 265 -0.85 8.76 23.06
C THR A 265 -1.12 9.44 21.73
N MET A 266 -1.05 8.70 20.62
CA MET A 266 -1.13 9.22 19.24
C MET A 266 -0.07 10.29 18.96
N LEU A 267 1.04 10.28 19.70
CA LEU A 267 2.18 11.17 19.51
C LEU A 267 3.29 10.45 18.76
N LEU A 268 4.02 11.19 17.93
CA LEU A 268 5.23 10.66 17.28
C LEU A 268 6.30 10.38 18.34
N PHE A 269 7.04 9.30 18.14
CA PHE A 269 8.10 8.92 19.04
C PHE A 269 9.24 9.94 19.00
N ASN A 270 9.57 10.53 20.16
CA ASN A 270 10.69 11.45 20.28
C ASN A 270 12.01 10.65 20.24
N GLY A 271 12.88 10.95 19.28
CA GLY A 271 14.16 10.26 19.13
C GLY A 271 14.80 10.37 17.76
N GLY A 272 14.06 10.92 16.79
CA GLY A 272 14.51 11.07 15.41
C GLY A 272 14.08 9.88 14.55
N PRO A 273 14.54 9.84 13.28
CA PRO A 273 13.90 9.03 12.26
C PRO A 273 14.08 7.52 12.44
N ALA A 274 15.16 7.07 13.08
CA ALA A 274 15.35 5.65 13.38
C ALA A 274 14.32 5.13 14.40
N PHE A 275 13.98 5.92 15.42
CA PHE A 275 12.96 5.54 16.40
C PHE A 275 11.56 5.57 15.79
N GLU A 276 11.25 6.58 14.96
CA GLU A 276 9.99 6.61 14.21
C GLU A 276 9.86 5.40 13.29
N LEU A 277 10.93 5.00 12.59
CA LEU A 277 10.94 3.80 11.77
C LEU A 277 10.67 2.53 12.59
N GLN A 278 11.34 2.39 13.74
CA GLN A 278 11.12 1.24 14.62
C GLN A 278 9.65 1.16 15.02
N GLN A 279 9.07 2.27 15.51
CA GLN A 279 7.68 2.30 15.94
C GLN A 279 6.72 2.04 14.76
N ALA A 280 7.02 2.58 13.57
CA ALA A 280 6.22 2.32 12.37
C ALA A 280 6.24 0.83 11.97
N LEU A 281 7.38 0.16 12.09
CA LEU A 281 7.50 -1.28 11.85
C LEU A 281 6.76 -2.10 12.93
N GLU A 282 6.85 -1.71 14.20
CA GLU A 282 6.11 -2.35 15.30
C GLU A 282 4.59 -2.19 15.13
N ASN A 283 4.12 -1.00 14.76
CA ASN A 283 2.72 -0.75 14.41
C ASN A 283 2.28 -1.58 13.19
N SER A 284 3.15 -1.70 12.18
CA SER A 284 2.90 -2.55 11.01
C SER A 284 2.77 -4.02 11.39
N GLU A 285 3.62 -4.52 12.29
CA GLU A 285 3.55 -5.90 12.77
C GLU A 285 2.27 -6.16 13.58
N ALA A 286 1.87 -5.23 14.45
CA ALA A 286 0.63 -5.36 15.20
C ALA A 286 -0.61 -5.46 14.29
N VAL A 287 -0.66 -4.63 13.24
CA VAL A 287 -1.73 -4.68 12.23
C VAL A 287 -1.65 -5.98 11.41
N ALA A 288 -0.45 -6.45 11.05
CA ALA A 288 -0.27 -7.69 10.31
C ALA A 288 -0.70 -8.93 11.11
N ASN A 289 -0.44 -8.94 12.42
CA ASN A 289 -0.80 -10.04 13.32
C ASN A 289 -2.32 -10.29 13.37
N CYS A 290 -3.15 -9.26 13.15
CA CYS A 290 -4.61 -9.40 13.05
C CYS A 290 -5.07 -10.26 11.86
N PHE A 291 -4.16 -10.51 10.90
CA PHE A 291 -4.39 -11.35 9.72
C PHE A 291 -3.50 -12.60 9.73
N ASP A 292 -3.05 -13.03 10.92
CA ASP A 292 -2.12 -14.16 11.10
C ASP A 292 -0.82 -14.04 10.28
N CYS A 293 -0.40 -12.81 10.01
CA CYS A 293 0.78 -12.49 9.21
C CYS A 293 1.83 -11.77 10.03
N SER A 294 3.09 -11.89 9.61
CA SER A 294 4.19 -11.04 10.09
C SER A 294 4.82 -10.32 8.93
N ILE A 295 5.11 -9.02 9.07
CA ILE A 295 5.80 -8.24 8.03
C ILE A 295 7.18 -8.83 7.72
N SER A 296 7.78 -9.54 8.67
CA SER A 296 9.10 -10.11 8.52
C SER A 296 9.15 -11.41 7.70
N LYS A 297 8.00 -12.06 7.49
CA LYS A 297 7.87 -13.31 6.72
C LYS A 297 6.95 -13.18 5.50
N CYS A 298 5.93 -12.34 5.59
CA CYS A 298 4.85 -12.24 4.60
C CYS A 298 5.03 -11.04 3.65
N ALA A 299 5.97 -10.13 3.92
CA ALA A 299 6.10 -8.92 3.10
C ALA A 299 6.61 -9.23 1.68
N LEU A 300 5.85 -8.76 0.70
CA LEU A 300 6.23 -8.73 -0.71
C LEU A 300 7.04 -7.47 -1.03
N LEU A 301 6.56 -6.34 -0.50
CA LEU A 301 7.12 -5.01 -0.68
C LEU A 301 6.97 -4.21 0.62
N LEU A 302 8.05 -3.57 1.07
CA LEU A 302 8.02 -2.53 2.09
C LEU A 302 8.46 -1.22 1.45
N VAL A 303 7.53 -0.28 1.33
CA VAL A 303 7.85 1.08 0.90
C VAL A 303 8.10 1.93 2.14
N ILE A 304 9.30 2.50 2.27
CA ILE A 304 9.69 3.35 3.39
C ILE A 304 9.81 4.77 2.85
N TYR A 305 8.85 5.61 3.20
CA TYR A 305 8.90 7.03 2.89
C TYR A 305 9.80 7.73 3.91
N CYS A 306 10.75 8.52 3.43
CA CYS A 306 11.73 9.23 4.25
C CYS A 306 11.74 10.72 3.91
N SER A 307 11.92 11.55 4.94
CA SER A 307 12.18 12.98 4.76
C SER A 307 13.46 13.24 3.98
N GLU A 308 13.45 14.24 3.10
CA GLU A 308 14.67 14.79 2.48
C GLU A 308 15.70 15.27 3.51
N SER A 309 15.25 15.70 4.69
CA SER A 309 16.10 16.35 5.70
C SER A 309 17.16 15.43 6.33
N PHE A 310 17.22 14.16 5.96
CA PHE A 310 18.14 13.20 6.57
C PHE A 310 19.57 13.40 6.12
N ASN A 311 20.46 13.56 7.11
CA ASN A 311 21.89 13.47 6.88
C ASN A 311 22.35 12.01 6.69
N SER A 312 23.57 11.81 6.23
CA SER A 312 24.11 10.47 5.94
C SER A 312 24.10 9.54 7.16
N SER A 313 24.31 10.06 8.37
CA SER A 313 24.29 9.25 9.60
C SER A 313 22.88 8.77 9.95
N GLU A 314 21.87 9.62 9.76
CA GLU A 314 20.46 9.26 9.97
C GLU A 314 20.02 8.17 8.98
N ARG A 315 20.42 8.29 7.71
CA ARG A 315 20.14 7.28 6.68
C ARG A 315 20.76 5.92 7.01
N ILE A 316 22.02 5.90 7.46
CA ILE A 316 22.68 4.67 7.95
C ILE A 316 21.94 4.09 9.15
N SER A 317 21.49 4.95 10.08
CA SER A 317 20.77 4.53 11.29
C SER A 317 19.42 3.92 10.95
N ILE A 318 18.68 4.47 9.99
CA ILE A 318 17.42 3.92 9.46
C ILE A 318 17.64 2.54 8.85
N GLU A 319 18.64 2.40 7.98
CA GLU A 319 18.95 1.11 7.33
C GLU A 319 19.27 0.04 8.38
N HIS A 320 20.16 0.37 9.33
CA HIS A 320 20.52 -0.52 10.43
C HIS A 320 19.32 -0.84 11.32
N GLN A 321 18.50 0.15 11.65
CA GLN A 321 17.35 -0.06 12.54
C GLN A 321 16.29 -0.94 11.89
N LYS A 322 16.01 -0.77 10.59
CA LYS A 322 15.16 -1.69 9.82
C LYS A 322 15.66 -3.12 9.96
N ASP A 323 16.95 -3.34 9.70
CA ASP A 323 17.53 -4.69 9.74
C ASP A 323 17.45 -5.31 11.12
N VAL A 324 17.73 -4.55 12.17
CA VAL A 324 17.61 -4.99 13.57
C VAL A 324 16.18 -5.40 13.88
N VAL A 325 15.19 -4.56 13.57
CA VAL A 325 13.78 -4.81 13.90
C VAL A 325 13.25 -6.03 13.13
N LEU A 326 13.47 -6.10 11.81
CA LEU A 326 13.02 -7.23 10.99
C LEU A 326 13.72 -8.54 11.36
N THR A 327 14.98 -8.49 11.81
CA THR A 327 15.68 -9.68 12.31
C THR A 327 15.13 -10.13 13.66
N LYS A 328 14.87 -9.18 14.57
CA LYS A 328 14.26 -9.47 15.87
C LYS A 328 12.88 -10.13 15.72
N MET A 329 12.05 -9.61 14.80
CA MET A 329 10.73 -10.20 14.49
C MET A 329 10.86 -11.64 13.99
N ARG A 330 11.81 -11.91 13.07
CA ARG A 330 12.09 -13.27 12.58
C ARG A 330 12.50 -14.22 13.70
N LEU A 331 13.44 -13.81 14.55
CA LEU A 331 13.92 -14.62 15.67
C LEU A 331 12.81 -14.93 16.68
N TYR A 332 11.93 -13.95 16.97
CA TYR A 332 10.80 -14.16 17.85
C TYR A 332 9.87 -15.27 17.32
N LEU A 333 9.59 -15.26 16.01
CA LEU A 333 8.74 -16.25 15.36
C LEU A 333 9.38 -17.64 15.28
N GLU A 334 10.71 -17.74 15.20
CA GLU A 334 11.45 -19.02 15.22
C GLU A 334 11.51 -19.64 16.63
N SER A 335 11.48 -18.81 17.67
CA SER A 335 11.52 -19.26 19.07
C SER A 335 10.16 -19.69 19.64
N GLY A 336 9.06 -19.21 19.05
CA GLY A 336 7.70 -19.61 19.42
C GLY A 336 7.25 -20.88 18.69
N SER A 337 6.45 -21.73 19.34
CA SER A 337 5.91 -23.00 18.81
C SER A 337 5.03 -22.90 17.55
N ARG A 338 5.02 -21.78 16.81
CA ARG A 338 4.37 -21.60 15.51
C ARG A 338 5.26 -22.19 14.39
N SER A 339 5.47 -23.50 14.45
CA SER A 339 6.37 -24.26 13.57
C SER A 339 5.75 -24.73 12.23
N ASN A 340 4.56 -24.22 11.87
CA ASN A 340 3.84 -24.61 10.64
C ASN A 340 3.60 -23.44 9.66
N MET A 341 4.59 -22.57 9.44
CA MET A 341 4.53 -21.62 8.31
C MET A 341 5.81 -21.69 7.47
N SER A 342 5.63 -22.08 6.21
CA SER A 342 6.63 -22.21 5.14
C SER A 342 7.40 -20.92 4.82
N ASP A 343 8.62 -21.08 4.29
CA ASP A 343 9.51 -20.11 3.61
C ASP A 343 9.34 -18.61 3.91
N VAL A 344 10.37 -18.04 4.55
CA VAL A 344 10.50 -16.59 4.78
C VAL A 344 10.60 -15.88 3.43
N LEU A 345 9.63 -15.02 3.10
CA LEU A 345 9.78 -14.11 1.97
C LEU A 345 10.88 -13.10 2.29
N HIS A 346 11.76 -12.86 1.32
CA HIS A 346 12.67 -11.73 1.36
C HIS A 346 11.95 -10.53 0.72
N PRO A 347 11.45 -9.56 1.50
CA PRO A 347 10.70 -8.44 0.94
C PRO A 347 11.58 -7.61 0.04
N VAL A 348 11.00 -7.10 -1.03
CA VAL A 348 11.59 -5.97 -1.75
C VAL A 348 11.49 -4.74 -0.86
N ILE A 349 12.60 -4.04 -0.67
CA ILE A 349 12.64 -2.79 0.09
C ILE A 349 12.79 -1.63 -0.89
N LEU A 350 11.86 -0.69 -0.81
CA LEU A 350 11.88 0.54 -1.59
C LEU A 350 11.84 1.73 -0.65
N TYR A 351 12.85 2.56 -0.69
CA TYR A 351 12.83 3.85 -0.03
C TYR A 351 12.43 4.95 -1.02
N VAL A 352 11.67 5.93 -0.54
CA VAL A 352 11.23 7.08 -1.34
C VAL A 352 11.39 8.36 -0.52
N HIS A 353 12.14 9.33 -1.05
CA HIS A 353 12.26 10.67 -0.48
C HIS A 353 11.10 11.56 -0.88
N PHE A 354 10.50 12.18 0.12
CA PHE A 354 9.39 13.10 -0.01
C PHE A 354 9.73 14.45 0.64
N LEU A 355 9.02 15.50 0.23
CA LEU A 355 9.27 16.86 0.72
C LEU A 355 8.75 16.99 2.16
N ILE A 356 9.53 17.65 3.03
CA ILE A 356 9.01 18.18 4.28
C ILE A 356 9.21 19.68 4.31
N CYS A 357 8.09 20.42 4.33
CA CYS A 357 8.09 21.81 4.77
C CYS A 357 7.85 21.89 6.29
N GLN A 358 8.91 22.25 7.03
CA GLN A 358 8.99 22.60 8.47
C GLN A 358 9.28 21.49 9.51
N LYS A 359 9.91 21.95 10.61
CA LYS A 359 10.91 21.23 11.40
C LYS A 359 10.40 20.58 12.71
N ASP A 360 9.18 20.90 13.18
CA ASP A 360 8.88 20.68 14.60
C ASP A 360 7.67 19.78 14.94
N LYS A 361 6.86 19.30 13.98
CA LYS A 361 5.65 18.47 14.29
C LYS A 361 5.26 17.40 13.26
N ARG A 362 6.15 17.00 12.36
CA ARG A 362 5.81 16.07 11.27
C ARG A 362 6.60 14.79 11.37
N ALA A 363 5.95 13.69 10.98
CA ALA A 363 6.62 12.40 10.85
C ALA A 363 7.70 12.50 9.78
N LEU A 364 8.86 11.95 10.12
CA LEU A 364 10.03 11.87 9.28
C LEU A 364 10.03 10.57 8.46
N VAL A 365 9.36 9.54 8.97
CA VAL A 365 9.29 8.22 8.34
C VAL A 365 7.84 7.69 8.34
N GLU A 366 7.43 7.11 7.22
CA GLU A 366 6.22 6.30 7.09
C GLU A 366 6.57 4.97 6.42
N VAL A 367 6.03 3.86 6.93
CA VAL A 367 6.21 2.53 6.34
C VAL A 367 4.89 2.06 5.75
N LYS A 368 4.91 1.67 4.48
CA LYS A 368 3.77 1.06 3.79
C LYS A 368 4.11 -0.39 3.41
N PRO A 369 3.59 -1.38 4.15
CA PRO A 369 3.72 -2.79 3.80
C PRO A 369 2.70 -3.26 2.75
N MET A 370 3.09 -4.25 1.96
CA MET A 370 2.18 -5.10 1.19
C MET A 370 2.55 -6.56 1.45
N LEU A 371 1.61 -7.34 2.00
CA LEU A 371 1.89 -8.70 2.47
C LEU A 371 1.14 -9.74 1.64
N TYR A 372 1.74 -10.92 1.49
CA TYR A 372 1.08 -12.12 1.00
C TYR A 372 0.59 -12.95 2.17
N THR A 373 -0.69 -13.32 2.15
CA THR A 373 -1.37 -14.05 3.23
C THR A 373 -1.76 -15.46 2.83
N GLY A 374 -1.62 -15.81 1.55
CA GLY A 374 -1.94 -17.15 1.05
C GLY A 374 -0.89 -18.19 1.46
N GLU A 375 -1.24 -19.46 1.27
CA GLU A 375 -0.29 -20.56 1.45
C GLU A 375 0.79 -20.49 0.34
N ASN A 376 2.07 -20.65 0.71
CA ASN A 376 3.13 -20.79 -0.27
C ASN A 376 3.01 -22.16 -0.94
N VAL A 377 2.80 -22.16 -2.25
CA VAL A 377 2.88 -23.40 -3.04
C VAL A 377 4.36 -23.68 -3.27
N GLU A 378 4.86 -24.81 -2.77
CA GLU A 378 6.22 -25.25 -3.04
C GLU A 378 6.47 -25.23 -4.55
N SER A 379 7.59 -24.63 -4.99
CA SER A 379 8.02 -24.78 -6.37
C SER A 379 8.24 -26.27 -6.62
N PRO A 380 7.61 -26.89 -7.64
CA PRO A 380 7.85 -28.30 -7.91
C PRO A 380 9.36 -28.48 -8.16
N SER A 381 9.98 -29.41 -7.44
CA SER A 381 11.42 -29.70 -7.49
C SER A 381 11.94 -30.07 -8.89
N ASP A 382 11.02 -30.38 -9.82
CA ASP A 382 11.28 -30.78 -11.20
C ASP A 382 10.91 -29.71 -12.26
N VAL A 383 10.62 -28.46 -11.89
CA VAL A 383 10.45 -27.41 -12.92
C VAL A 383 11.83 -27.05 -13.47
N THR A 384 12.14 -27.61 -14.64
CA THR A 384 13.25 -27.17 -15.48
C THR A 384 13.07 -25.66 -15.68
N LYS A 385 13.97 -24.85 -15.10
CA LYS A 385 14.03 -23.42 -15.42
C LYS A 385 14.01 -23.31 -16.94
N PRO A 386 13.25 -22.37 -17.53
CA PRO A 386 13.23 -22.21 -18.97
C PRO A 386 14.69 -22.12 -19.42
N ASP A 387 15.07 -22.95 -20.40
CA ASP A 387 16.43 -22.95 -20.94
C ASP A 387 16.62 -21.64 -21.72
N LEU A 388 16.92 -20.57 -20.99
CA LEU A 388 17.18 -19.22 -21.48
C LEU A 388 18.57 -19.11 -22.13
N SER A 389 19.26 -20.25 -22.32
CA SER A 389 20.54 -20.35 -23.03
C SER A 389 20.44 -20.00 -24.52
N VAL A 390 19.23 -19.90 -25.07
CA VAL A 390 18.98 -19.19 -26.33
C VAL A 390 18.85 -17.71 -26.01
N GLY A 391 20.00 -17.03 -25.95
CA GLY A 391 20.10 -15.61 -25.69
C GLY A 391 19.12 -14.80 -26.53
N GLN A 392 18.13 -14.20 -25.87
CA GLN A 392 17.33 -13.16 -26.51
C GLN A 392 17.99 -11.82 -26.21
N THR A 393 19.01 -11.49 -27.01
CA THR A 393 19.41 -10.10 -27.25
C THR A 393 18.24 -9.37 -27.89
N TYR A 394 17.46 -8.65 -27.08
CA TYR A 394 16.58 -7.59 -27.58
C TYR A 394 17.00 -6.30 -26.88
N LEU A 395 16.85 -5.16 -27.57
CA LEU A 395 17.40 -3.87 -27.14
C LEU A 395 18.93 -3.88 -26.91
N GLY A 396 19.68 -4.85 -27.46
CA GLY A 396 21.15 -4.86 -27.41
C GLY A 396 21.80 -5.07 -26.03
N PHE A 397 21.05 -5.50 -25.01
CA PHE A 397 21.62 -5.82 -23.70
C PHE A 397 21.94 -7.31 -23.56
N HIS A 398 23.00 -7.61 -22.83
CA HIS A 398 23.40 -8.95 -22.40
C HIS A 398 23.42 -9.01 -20.87
N TYR A 399 23.22 -10.19 -20.28
CA TYR A 399 23.33 -10.29 -18.83
C TYR A 399 24.77 -10.08 -18.37
N GLU A 400 24.94 -9.14 -17.44
CA GLU A 400 26.17 -8.95 -16.69
C GLU A 400 25.93 -9.04 -15.19
N LYS A 401 26.95 -9.45 -14.44
CA LYS A 401 26.84 -9.65 -12.97
C LYS A 401 26.40 -8.38 -12.22
N TRP A 402 26.70 -7.19 -12.74
CA TRP A 402 26.29 -5.96 -12.09
C TRP A 402 24.78 -5.70 -12.22
N HIS A 403 24.05 -6.36 -13.14
CA HIS A 403 22.60 -6.22 -13.25
C HIS A 403 21.91 -6.63 -11.93
N ASP A 404 22.43 -7.65 -11.24
CA ASP A 404 21.87 -8.09 -9.95
C ASP A 404 22.07 -7.04 -8.85
N SER A 405 23.04 -6.12 -9.01
CA SER A 405 23.27 -5.02 -8.07
C SER A 405 22.26 -3.88 -8.19
N CYS A 406 21.43 -3.84 -9.24
CA CYS A 406 20.37 -2.84 -9.38
C CYS A 406 18.96 -3.43 -9.21
N LEU A 407 18.86 -4.76 -9.05
CA LEU A 407 17.61 -5.50 -9.03
C LEU A 407 17.30 -6.08 -7.65
N GLN A 408 16.08 -5.91 -7.18
CA GLN A 408 15.49 -6.70 -6.09
C GLN A 408 14.25 -7.41 -6.61
N LYS A 409 14.01 -8.65 -6.19
CA LYS A 409 12.80 -9.40 -6.55
C LYS A 409 12.31 -10.25 -5.38
N CYS A 410 10.99 -10.32 -5.23
CA CYS A 410 10.29 -11.22 -4.33
C CYS A 410 9.26 -12.00 -5.15
N ILE A 411 9.35 -13.33 -5.14
CA ILE A 411 8.56 -14.21 -5.99
C ILE A 411 7.79 -15.19 -5.10
N VAL A 412 6.47 -15.20 -5.24
CA VAL A 412 5.61 -16.27 -4.75
C VAL A 412 5.25 -17.13 -5.95
N TYR A 413 5.74 -18.37 -5.97
CA TYR A 413 5.71 -19.23 -7.15
C TYR A 413 4.31 -19.34 -7.75
N GLY A 414 4.20 -19.04 -9.05
CA GLY A 414 2.94 -19.11 -9.80
C GLY A 414 1.86 -18.11 -9.40
N ARG A 415 2.11 -17.22 -8.42
CA ARG A 415 1.11 -16.28 -7.89
C ARG A 415 1.51 -14.83 -7.97
N ILE A 416 2.68 -14.46 -7.46
CA ILE A 416 3.09 -13.05 -7.34
C ILE A 416 4.54 -12.88 -7.79
N CYS A 417 4.80 -11.80 -8.51
CA CYS A 417 6.13 -11.31 -8.81
C CYS A 417 6.20 -9.82 -8.49
N THR A 418 6.99 -9.46 -7.49
CA THR A 418 7.32 -8.07 -7.15
C THR A 418 8.79 -7.83 -7.48
N THR A 419 9.10 -6.73 -8.16
CA THR A 419 10.50 -6.37 -8.42
C THR A 419 10.73 -4.88 -8.40
N VAL A 420 11.91 -4.48 -7.95
CA VAL A 420 12.40 -3.10 -7.98
C VAL A 420 13.71 -3.06 -8.75
N VAL A 421 13.79 -2.17 -9.75
CA VAL A 421 15.00 -1.87 -10.51
C VAL A 421 15.43 -0.44 -10.19
N SER A 422 16.56 -0.27 -9.52
CA SER A 422 17.08 1.04 -9.09
C SER A 422 18.33 1.43 -9.88
N VAL A 423 18.21 2.47 -10.70
CA VAL A 423 19.29 2.94 -11.57
C VAL A 423 20.02 4.13 -10.93
N THR A 424 21.18 3.86 -10.34
CA THR A 424 22.10 4.91 -9.84
C THR A 424 22.85 5.59 -10.99
N GLN A 425 23.52 6.71 -10.71
CA GLN A 425 24.44 7.36 -11.64
C GLN A 425 25.56 6.42 -12.12
N GLU A 426 26.10 5.58 -11.24
CA GLU A 426 27.11 4.58 -11.61
C GLU A 426 26.54 3.52 -12.57
N VAL A 427 25.33 3.02 -12.29
CA VAL A 427 24.65 2.04 -13.13
C VAL A 427 24.31 2.65 -14.49
N ALA A 428 23.80 3.87 -14.51
CA ALA A 428 23.47 4.57 -15.74
C ALA A 428 24.71 4.92 -16.59
N ALA A 429 25.85 5.22 -15.96
CA ALA A 429 27.11 5.38 -16.68
C ALA A 429 27.54 4.08 -17.39
N LYS A 430 27.37 2.92 -16.73
CA LYS A 430 27.62 1.60 -17.36
C LYS A 430 26.70 1.38 -18.56
N ILE A 431 25.38 1.56 -18.36
CA ILE A 431 24.36 1.43 -19.41
C ILE A 431 24.66 2.31 -20.62
N CYS A 432 25.06 3.56 -20.40
CA CYS A 432 25.28 4.52 -21.49
C CYS A 432 26.65 4.35 -22.17
N SER A 433 27.67 3.88 -21.47
CA SER A 433 29.04 3.71 -22.00
C SER A 433 29.12 2.73 -23.18
N GLU A 434 28.16 1.83 -23.30
CA GLU A 434 28.04 0.88 -24.42
C GLU A 434 27.60 1.54 -25.73
N THR A 435 27.19 2.81 -25.71
CA THR A 435 26.62 3.53 -26.85
C THR A 435 27.48 4.74 -27.22
N LYS A 436 28.07 4.75 -28.43
CA LYS A 436 28.96 5.83 -28.92
C LYS A 436 28.32 7.24 -28.96
N ASN A 437 26.99 7.35 -28.87
CA ASN A 437 26.23 8.59 -28.98
C ASN A 437 25.59 9.07 -27.66
N ALA A 438 25.64 8.29 -26.58
CA ALA A 438 25.11 8.69 -25.28
C ALA A 438 26.21 9.41 -24.50
N LEU A 439 26.48 10.66 -24.84
CA LEU A 439 27.43 11.51 -24.10
C LEU A 439 26.91 11.72 -22.68
N TYR A 440 27.45 10.93 -21.75
CA TYR A 440 27.40 11.22 -20.32
C TYR A 440 28.38 12.36 -20.06
N ASP A 441 27.89 13.58 -19.85
CA ASP A 441 28.76 14.69 -19.47
C ASP A 441 29.15 14.56 -17.99
N LEU A 442 30.28 13.91 -17.75
CA LEU A 442 30.89 13.67 -16.44
C LEU A 442 31.14 14.96 -15.64
N GLN A 443 31.14 16.14 -16.28
CA GLN A 443 31.37 17.41 -15.59
C GLN A 443 30.11 18.06 -15.00
N HIS A 444 28.91 17.71 -15.50
CA HIS A 444 27.68 18.44 -15.15
C HIS A 444 26.55 17.60 -14.54
N LYS A 445 26.71 16.29 -14.36
CA LYS A 445 25.66 15.38 -13.81
C LYS A 445 24.32 15.41 -14.58
N VAL A 446 24.33 15.80 -15.86
CA VAL A 446 23.13 15.83 -16.71
C VAL A 446 23.10 14.58 -17.58
N VAL A 447 22.03 13.78 -17.45
CA VAL A 447 21.76 12.65 -18.34
C VAL A 447 21.01 13.18 -19.56
N SER A 448 21.55 12.95 -20.77
CA SER A 448 20.86 13.33 -22.01
C SER A 448 19.57 12.53 -22.20
N GLU A 449 18.61 13.06 -22.97
CA GLU A 449 17.38 12.33 -23.32
C GLU A 449 17.68 10.96 -23.96
N ALA A 450 18.73 10.88 -24.79
CA ALA A 450 19.19 9.62 -25.37
C ALA A 450 19.69 8.64 -24.29
N GLY A 451 20.40 9.14 -23.27
CA GLY A 451 20.79 8.34 -22.10
C GLY A 451 19.59 7.82 -21.33
N ILE A 452 18.56 8.65 -21.12
CA ILE A 452 17.32 8.22 -20.45
C ILE A 452 16.54 7.19 -21.28
N SER A 453 16.49 7.34 -22.60
CA SER A 453 15.92 6.31 -23.49
C SER A 453 16.61 4.98 -23.28
N ARG A 454 17.95 4.97 -23.26
CA ARG A 454 18.72 3.75 -23.03
C ARG A 454 18.48 3.14 -21.64
N ILE A 455 18.33 3.98 -20.61
CA ILE A 455 17.97 3.54 -19.26
C ILE A 455 16.56 2.93 -19.24
N ALA A 456 15.59 3.54 -19.93
CA ALA A 456 14.22 3.02 -20.03
C ALA A 456 14.21 1.63 -20.68
N GLU A 457 14.93 1.45 -21.79
CA GLU A 457 15.12 0.17 -22.47
C GLU A 457 15.75 -0.88 -21.54
N PHE A 458 16.77 -0.50 -20.76
CA PHE A 458 17.41 -1.37 -19.77
C PHE A 458 16.44 -1.81 -18.67
N CYS A 459 15.62 -0.89 -18.15
CA CYS A 459 14.62 -1.21 -17.14
C CYS A 459 13.58 -2.21 -17.68
N ILE A 460 13.10 -2.00 -18.91
CA ILE A 460 12.17 -2.92 -19.58
C ILE A 460 12.80 -4.30 -19.76
N TYR A 461 14.05 -4.36 -20.25
CA TYR A 461 14.81 -5.61 -20.37
C TYR A 461 14.96 -6.33 -19.02
N SER A 462 15.34 -5.60 -17.97
CA SER A 462 15.56 -6.17 -16.64
C SER A 462 14.26 -6.74 -16.06
N ILE A 463 13.15 -6.03 -16.22
CA ILE A 463 11.83 -6.47 -15.78
C ILE A 463 11.35 -7.68 -16.58
N ASP A 464 11.41 -7.63 -17.91
CA ASP A 464 10.98 -8.74 -18.78
C ASP A 464 11.79 -10.01 -18.48
N LYS A 465 13.10 -9.90 -18.25
CA LYS A 465 13.93 -11.01 -17.81
C LYS A 465 13.42 -11.62 -16.51
N VAL A 466 13.11 -10.82 -15.49
CA VAL A 466 12.56 -11.32 -14.22
C VAL A 466 11.21 -11.99 -14.42
N LEU A 467 10.32 -11.41 -15.23
CA LEU A 467 9.02 -12.01 -15.52
C LEU A 467 9.21 -13.37 -16.18
N LEU A 468 10.00 -13.47 -17.25
CA LEU A 468 10.24 -14.71 -17.98
C LEU A 468 10.89 -15.80 -17.12
N GLU A 469 11.92 -15.47 -16.34
CA GLU A 469 12.60 -16.40 -15.44
C GLU A 469 11.65 -17.03 -14.40
N ASN A 470 10.58 -16.32 -14.05
CA ASN A 470 9.61 -16.74 -13.03
C ASN A 470 8.26 -17.13 -13.64
N PHE A 471 8.21 -17.40 -14.95
CA PHE A 471 7.01 -17.78 -15.69
C PHE A 471 5.89 -16.75 -15.64
N PHE A 472 6.19 -15.46 -15.53
CA PHE A 472 5.23 -14.36 -15.71
C PHE A 472 5.37 -13.73 -17.10
N SER A 473 4.34 -13.01 -17.51
CA SER A 473 4.23 -12.24 -18.73
C SER A 473 3.85 -10.79 -18.40
N TRP A 474 3.99 -9.89 -19.37
CA TRP A 474 3.56 -8.50 -19.20
C TRP A 474 2.05 -8.35 -19.01
N ASP A 475 1.24 -9.29 -19.53
CA ASP A 475 -0.19 -9.33 -19.24
C ASP A 475 -0.49 -9.66 -17.77
N ASP A 476 0.50 -10.17 -17.01
CA ASP A 476 0.37 -10.41 -15.57
C ASP A 476 0.64 -9.19 -14.70
N VAL A 477 1.12 -8.08 -15.28
CA VAL A 477 1.50 -6.86 -14.56
C VAL A 477 0.27 -6.06 -14.16
N LEU A 478 0.08 -5.89 -12.86
CA LEU A 478 -0.99 -5.06 -12.29
C LEU A 478 -0.58 -3.60 -12.18
N THR A 479 0.64 -3.35 -11.72
CA THR A 479 1.17 -2.00 -11.53
C THR A 479 2.64 -1.94 -11.92
N LEU A 480 3.00 -0.90 -12.68
CA LEU A 480 4.38 -0.47 -12.89
C LEU A 480 4.48 1.01 -12.53
N ARG A 481 5.14 1.35 -11.42
CA ARG A 481 5.45 2.74 -11.05
C ARG A 481 6.91 3.03 -11.37
N ILE A 482 7.13 4.20 -11.94
CA ILE A 482 8.46 4.70 -12.29
C ILE A 482 8.67 5.98 -11.48
N TYR A 483 9.49 5.85 -10.45
CA TYR A 483 9.94 6.96 -9.63
C TYR A 483 11.11 7.63 -10.31
N PHE A 484 11.02 8.94 -10.54
CA PHE A 484 12.09 9.71 -11.17
C PHE A 484 12.43 10.95 -10.34
N SER A 485 13.72 11.25 -10.25
CA SER A 485 14.18 12.42 -9.49
C SER A 485 13.82 13.71 -10.22
N THR A 486 13.24 14.69 -9.51
CA THR A 486 12.99 16.03 -10.05
C THR A 486 14.29 16.79 -10.38
N ASN A 487 15.42 16.35 -9.84
CA ASN A 487 16.75 16.90 -10.16
C ASN A 487 17.19 16.62 -11.60
N LEU A 488 16.54 15.70 -12.32
CA LEU A 488 16.84 15.42 -13.73
C LEU A 488 16.47 16.57 -14.67
N GLN A 489 15.67 17.54 -14.21
CA GLN A 489 15.20 18.69 -15.01
C GLN A 489 14.51 18.27 -16.33
N ILE A 490 13.94 17.07 -16.38
CA ILE A 490 13.19 16.55 -17.52
C ILE A 490 11.71 16.63 -17.21
N SER A 491 10.95 17.12 -18.18
CA SER A 491 9.50 17.25 -18.03
C SER A 491 8.83 15.87 -17.92
N HIS A 492 7.72 15.80 -17.19
CA HIS A 492 6.91 14.60 -17.11
C HIS A 492 6.46 14.12 -18.51
N GLU A 493 6.13 15.04 -19.42
CA GLU A 493 5.68 14.73 -20.79
C GLU A 493 6.81 14.11 -21.63
N THR A 494 8.03 14.65 -21.53
CA THR A 494 9.23 14.09 -22.17
C THR A 494 9.50 12.68 -21.66
N LEU A 495 9.50 12.47 -20.35
CA LEU A 495 9.75 11.16 -19.76
C LEU A 495 8.67 10.15 -20.15
N SER A 496 7.41 10.57 -20.16
CA SER A 496 6.28 9.75 -20.62
C SER A 496 6.44 9.35 -22.08
N THR A 497 6.91 10.26 -22.93
CA THR A 497 7.16 9.99 -24.36
C THR A 497 8.30 8.99 -24.53
N ILE A 498 9.39 9.13 -23.77
CA ILE A 498 10.53 8.22 -23.81
C ILE A 498 10.10 6.80 -23.42
N PHE A 499 9.44 6.61 -22.27
CA PHE A 499 8.99 5.29 -21.85
C PHE A 499 7.95 4.69 -22.79
N THR A 500 7.03 5.51 -23.30
CA THR A 500 6.06 5.06 -24.32
C THR A 500 6.77 4.58 -25.58
N GLY A 501 7.78 5.32 -26.05
CA GLY A 501 8.62 4.92 -27.19
C GLY A 501 9.34 3.59 -26.94
N ALA A 502 9.98 3.44 -25.78
CA ALA A 502 10.70 2.23 -25.40
C ALA A 502 9.79 1.01 -25.29
N PHE A 503 8.58 1.16 -24.71
CA PHE A 503 7.58 0.09 -24.67
C PHE A 503 7.04 -0.26 -26.06
N ASN A 504 6.87 0.73 -26.94
CA ASN A 504 6.42 0.50 -28.31
C ASN A 504 7.45 -0.30 -29.11
N GLU A 505 8.72 0.08 -29.03
CA GLU A 505 9.82 -0.64 -29.67
C GLU A 505 9.92 -2.07 -29.11
N PHE A 506 9.89 -2.22 -27.78
CA PHE A 506 9.91 -3.53 -27.15
C PHE A 506 8.72 -4.40 -27.58
N GLY A 507 7.51 -3.85 -27.65
CA GLY A 507 6.33 -4.59 -28.09
C GLY A 507 6.42 -5.01 -29.56
N GLN A 508 6.97 -4.17 -30.45
CA GLN A 508 7.22 -4.53 -31.85
C GLN A 508 8.26 -5.65 -31.99
N MET A 509 9.33 -5.61 -31.21
CA MET A 509 10.41 -6.61 -31.27
C MET A 509 10.03 -7.94 -30.63
N SER A 510 9.38 -7.91 -29.46
CA SER A 510 9.12 -9.10 -28.65
C SER A 510 7.77 -9.76 -28.96
N CYS A 511 6.80 -9.00 -29.49
CA CYS A 511 5.38 -9.38 -29.56
C CYS A 511 4.77 -9.81 -28.21
N ARG A 512 5.42 -9.47 -27.08
CA ARG A 512 5.02 -9.87 -25.72
C ARG A 512 4.13 -8.87 -24.98
N ILE A 513 4.00 -7.65 -25.51
CA ILE A 513 3.14 -6.60 -24.95
C ILE A 513 2.12 -6.18 -25.98
N ASN A 514 0.85 -6.20 -25.59
CA ASN A 514 -0.21 -5.61 -26.41
C ASN A 514 -0.38 -4.12 -26.09
N ILE A 515 0.26 -3.28 -26.91
CA ILE A 515 0.28 -1.81 -26.79
C ILE A 515 -1.11 -1.17 -26.95
N SER A 516 -2.09 -1.89 -27.52
CA SER A 516 -3.43 -1.33 -27.78
C SER A 516 -4.26 -1.00 -26.52
N LYS A 517 -3.81 -1.38 -25.32
CA LYS A 517 -4.54 -1.22 -24.05
C LYS A 517 -4.24 0.06 -23.26
N GLY A 518 -3.38 0.95 -23.75
CA GLY A 518 -2.99 2.20 -23.06
C GLY A 518 -1.63 2.10 -22.36
N SER A 519 -1.24 3.14 -21.59
CA SER A 519 0.01 3.13 -20.83
C SER A 519 -0.06 2.10 -19.70
N ILE A 520 0.95 1.22 -19.63
CA ILE A 520 1.09 0.20 -18.59
C ILE A 520 1.84 0.71 -17.35
N PHE A 521 2.31 1.96 -17.37
CA PHE A 521 3.13 2.55 -16.32
C PHE A 521 2.60 3.89 -15.82
N ASN A 522 2.97 4.20 -14.58
CA ASN A 522 2.74 5.48 -13.91
C ASN A 522 4.08 6.15 -13.62
N LEU A 523 4.19 7.45 -13.91
CA LEU A 523 5.35 8.24 -13.50
C LEU A 523 5.03 8.93 -12.18
N VAL A 524 5.96 8.84 -11.22
CA VAL A 524 5.82 9.45 -9.90
C VAL A 524 7.04 10.33 -9.63
N PRO A 525 6.87 11.66 -9.55
CA PRO A 525 7.98 12.56 -9.26
C PRO A 525 8.38 12.43 -7.79
N VAL A 526 9.68 12.26 -7.55
CA VAL A 526 10.24 12.15 -6.20
C VAL A 526 11.53 12.94 -6.12
N LEU A 527 12.04 13.15 -4.90
CA LEU A 527 13.38 13.72 -4.73
C LEU A 527 14.45 12.65 -4.99
N GLY A 528 14.19 11.43 -4.56
CA GLY A 528 14.96 10.22 -4.81
C GLY A 528 14.15 8.99 -4.42
N ALA A 529 14.43 7.86 -5.04
CA ALA A 529 13.82 6.59 -4.65
C ALA A 529 14.79 5.46 -4.96
N GLY A 530 14.97 4.51 -4.07
CA GLY A 530 15.95 3.47 -4.28
C GLY A 530 15.87 2.35 -3.26
N ARG A 531 16.78 1.39 -3.39
CA ARG A 531 16.75 0.14 -2.64
C ARG A 531 17.44 0.19 -1.27
N SER A 532 18.08 1.32 -0.96
CA SER A 532 18.86 1.57 0.26
C SER A 532 18.69 3.02 0.68
N ALA A 533 18.60 3.27 1.99
CA ALA A 533 18.58 4.61 2.55
C ALA A 533 19.81 5.44 2.15
N THR A 534 20.97 4.80 1.98
CA THR A 534 22.26 5.46 1.82
C THR A 534 22.58 5.89 0.40
N SER A 535 21.96 5.28 -0.61
CA SER A 535 22.32 5.47 -2.03
C SER A 535 21.29 6.28 -2.82
N MET A 536 20.32 6.93 -2.16
CA MET A 536 19.18 7.56 -2.83
C MET A 536 19.51 8.85 -3.60
N ASP A 537 20.50 9.63 -3.16
CA ASP A 537 20.86 10.89 -3.86
C ASP A 537 21.52 10.63 -5.23
N ASP A 538 22.06 9.43 -5.41
CA ASP A 538 22.68 9.00 -6.66
C ASP A 538 21.69 8.32 -7.61
N ILE A 539 20.41 8.18 -7.24
CA ILE A 539 19.41 7.53 -8.08
C ILE A 539 18.87 8.49 -9.13
N ILE A 540 18.90 8.04 -10.38
CA ILE A 540 18.24 8.70 -11.51
C ILE A 540 16.77 8.28 -11.55
N LEU A 541 16.52 6.97 -11.56
CA LEU A 541 15.19 6.40 -11.74
C LEU A 541 15.08 5.05 -11.04
N THR A 542 13.91 4.75 -10.49
CA THR A 542 13.57 3.45 -9.91
C THR A 542 12.24 2.95 -10.45
N CYS A 543 12.20 1.73 -10.96
CA CYS A 543 10.97 1.05 -11.37
C CYS A 543 10.50 0.10 -10.27
N GLU A 544 9.24 0.20 -9.87
CA GLU A 544 8.54 -0.74 -8.98
C GLU A 544 7.47 -1.48 -9.79
N LEU A 545 7.58 -2.80 -9.87
CA LEU A 545 6.64 -3.67 -10.56
C LEU A 545 5.94 -4.60 -9.57
N TYR A 546 4.64 -4.73 -9.75
CA TYR A 546 3.83 -5.76 -9.11
C TYR A 546 3.01 -6.51 -10.17
N ALA A 547 3.22 -7.83 -10.24
CA ALA A 547 2.53 -8.74 -11.14
C ALA A 547 1.86 -9.87 -10.36
N ARG A 548 0.69 -10.30 -10.83
CA ARG A 548 -0.13 -11.34 -10.19
C ARG A 548 -0.70 -12.32 -11.21
N LYS A 549 -0.72 -13.60 -10.84
CA LYS A 549 -1.38 -14.69 -11.56
C LYS A 549 -2.49 -15.29 -10.71
N ILE A 550 -3.60 -15.62 -11.37
CA ILE A 550 -4.66 -16.45 -10.79
C ILE A 550 -4.39 -17.88 -11.22
N LEU A 551 -4.29 -18.79 -10.26
CA LEU A 551 -4.24 -20.22 -10.54
C LEU A 551 -5.61 -20.64 -11.09
N VAL A 552 -5.69 -20.88 -12.40
CA VAL A 552 -6.77 -21.71 -12.94
C VAL A 552 -6.46 -23.12 -12.49
N LEU A 553 -7.15 -23.60 -11.46
CA LEU A 553 -7.20 -25.03 -11.15
C LEU A 553 -7.78 -25.75 -12.37
N VAL A 554 -6.91 -26.16 -13.29
CA VAL A 554 -7.25 -27.16 -14.29
C VAL A 554 -7.43 -28.45 -13.50
N MET A 555 -8.66 -28.73 -13.06
CA MET A 555 -8.98 -30.05 -12.56
C MET A 555 -8.60 -31.04 -13.67
N PRO A 556 -7.72 -32.02 -13.39
CA PRO A 556 -7.40 -33.03 -14.38
C PRO A 556 -8.72 -33.69 -14.74
N ARG A 557 -9.13 -33.58 -16.01
CA ARG A 557 -10.21 -34.41 -16.54
C ARG A 557 -9.84 -35.84 -16.18
N GLN A 558 -10.62 -36.47 -15.30
CA GLN A 558 -10.55 -37.91 -15.12
C GLN A 558 -10.78 -38.50 -16.52
N SER A 559 -9.70 -38.91 -17.16
CA SER A 559 -9.76 -39.77 -18.34
C SER A 559 -10.39 -41.06 -17.85
N GLY A 560 -11.67 -41.24 -18.18
CA GLY A 560 -12.40 -42.46 -17.88
C GLY A 560 -11.64 -43.68 -18.39
N MET A 561 -11.57 -44.69 -17.54
CA MET A 561 -11.31 -46.07 -17.91
C MET A 561 -12.58 -46.87 -17.62
#